data_AF-A0A0L8FT24-F1
#
_entry.id   AF-A0A0L8FT24-F1
#
_cell.length_a   1.000
_cell.length_b   1.000
_cell.length_c   1.000
_cell.angle_alpha   90.00
_cell.angle_beta   90.00
_cell.angle_gamma   90.00
#
_symmetry.space_group_name_H-M   'P 1'
#
loop_
_entity.id
_entity.type
_entity.pdbx_description
1 polymer ?
#
loop_
_entity_poly.entity_id
_entity_poly.type
_entity_poly.pdbx_seq_one_letter_code
_entity_poly.pdbx_strand_id
1 'polypeptide(L)'
;MSISPDQLSNFSSFISNFHPSLQFTSTISDTSVNFLDIFLSIDLPSHSLITSVFFKPTDSHLYFNFSSSHPCHTKRAIPYFQFLYLSHLCSRDQHFQIQPQYLACLFMHRRYPSTLAQTAITHAHQINPTTTLSPSSHQSPNHIPFPSLHPTPSSEDPTGLPSPPARSHGTRILDYFSVFFYLIIESSWIHF
;
A
#
# COMPACT_ATOMS: atom_id res chain seq x y z
N MET A 1 -10.72 -6.44 -32.48
CA MET A 1 -12.17 -6.73 -32.46
C MET A 1 -12.72 -5.95 -31.26
N SER A 2 -13.41 -4.83 -31.47
CA SER A 2 -14.01 -4.05 -30.39
C SER A 2 -15.38 -4.65 -30.03
N ILE A 3 -15.63 -4.85 -28.73
CA ILE A 3 -16.96 -5.25 -28.24
C ILE A 3 -17.89 -4.04 -28.35
N SER A 4 -19.13 -4.24 -28.82
CA SER A 4 -20.12 -3.16 -28.83
C SER A 4 -20.72 -2.97 -27.42
N PRO A 5 -21.28 -1.78 -27.10
CA PRO A 5 -21.95 -1.54 -25.83
C PRO A 5 -23.07 -2.57 -25.56
N ASP A 6 -23.80 -2.95 -26.61
CA ASP A 6 -24.88 -3.94 -26.53
C ASP A 6 -24.35 -5.33 -26.18
N GLN A 7 -23.22 -5.75 -26.77
CA GLN A 7 -22.60 -7.03 -26.42
C GLN A 7 -22.10 -7.05 -24.97
N LEU A 8 -21.55 -5.94 -24.49
CA LEU A 8 -21.11 -5.82 -23.09
C LEU A 8 -22.28 -5.84 -22.11
N SER A 9 -23.39 -5.19 -22.47
CA SER A 9 -24.64 -5.21 -21.68
C SER A 9 -25.25 -6.62 -21.64
N ASN A 10 -25.29 -7.31 -22.78
CA ASN A 10 -25.75 -8.69 -22.87
C ASN A 10 -24.88 -9.63 -22.02
N PHE A 11 -23.57 -9.44 -22.03
CA PHE A 11 -22.65 -10.22 -21.21
C PHE A 11 -22.82 -9.96 -19.71
N SER A 12 -22.96 -8.68 -19.31
CA SER A 12 -23.24 -8.34 -17.90
C SER A 12 -24.55 -8.95 -17.42
N SER A 13 -25.58 -8.92 -18.26
CA SER A 13 -26.89 -9.51 -17.97
C SER A 13 -26.79 -11.03 -17.87
N PHE A 14 -26.05 -11.68 -18.77
CA PHE A 14 -25.81 -13.12 -18.72
C PHE A 14 -25.12 -13.55 -17.43
N ILE A 15 -24.02 -12.89 -17.04
CA ILE A 15 -23.28 -13.21 -15.83
C ILE A 15 -24.12 -12.99 -14.58
N SER A 16 -24.88 -11.89 -14.52
CA SER A 16 -25.72 -11.57 -13.36
C SER A 16 -26.90 -12.53 -13.18
N ASN A 17 -27.32 -13.23 -14.25
CA ASN A 17 -28.40 -14.21 -14.21
C ASN A 17 -27.89 -15.66 -14.23
N PHE A 18 -26.58 -15.88 -14.23
CA PHE A 18 -26.00 -17.23 -14.31
C PHE A 18 -26.32 -18.08 -13.07
N HIS A 19 -26.38 -17.47 -11.89
CA HIS A 19 -26.70 -18.17 -10.64
C HIS A 19 -27.58 -17.31 -9.72
N PRO A 20 -28.71 -17.84 -9.20
CA PRO A 20 -29.70 -17.06 -8.44
C PRO A 20 -29.16 -16.45 -7.14
N SER A 21 -28.04 -16.97 -6.61
CA SER A 21 -27.39 -16.45 -5.40
C SER A 21 -26.21 -15.51 -5.65
N LEU A 22 -25.81 -15.29 -6.91
CA LEU A 22 -24.67 -14.42 -7.25
C LEU A 22 -25.16 -13.25 -8.10
N GLN A 23 -24.97 -12.04 -7.60
CA GLN A 23 -25.25 -10.81 -8.34
C GLN A 23 -23.95 -10.08 -8.62
N PHE A 24 -23.66 -9.85 -9.90
CA PHE A 24 -22.48 -9.12 -10.32
C PHE A 24 -22.83 -7.66 -10.59
N THR A 25 -21.92 -6.77 -10.23
CA THR A 25 -22.03 -5.34 -10.53
C THR A 25 -21.04 -4.99 -11.63
N SER A 26 -21.51 -4.33 -12.69
CA SER A 26 -20.65 -3.76 -13.71
C SER A 26 -20.88 -2.25 -13.79
N THR A 27 -19.80 -1.50 -13.99
CA THR A 27 -19.82 -0.06 -14.23
C THR A 27 -19.16 0.20 -15.57
N ILE A 28 -19.90 0.81 -16.49
CA ILE A 28 -19.44 1.12 -17.85
C ILE A 28 -19.40 2.63 -17.99
N SER A 29 -18.27 3.16 -18.43
CA SER A 29 -18.10 4.58 -18.74
C SER A 29 -17.02 4.71 -19.80
N ASP A 30 -17.22 5.62 -20.75
CA ASP A 30 -16.28 5.90 -21.82
C ASP A 30 -15.10 6.78 -21.36
N THR A 31 -15.24 7.44 -20.21
CA THR A 31 -14.33 8.50 -19.75
C THR A 31 -13.69 8.21 -18.41
N SER A 32 -14.18 7.22 -17.66
CA SER A 32 -13.63 6.91 -16.35
C SER A 32 -13.91 5.49 -15.90
N VAL A 33 -13.07 4.95 -15.01
CA VAL A 33 -13.30 3.65 -14.41
C VAL A 33 -12.62 3.57 -13.04
N ASN A 34 -13.27 2.91 -12.09
CA ASN A 34 -12.64 2.51 -10.83
C ASN A 34 -11.96 1.16 -11.03
N PHE A 35 -10.67 1.06 -10.71
CA PHE A 35 -9.93 -0.19 -10.73
C PHE A 35 -9.05 -0.31 -9.49
N LEU A 36 -9.33 -1.33 -8.67
CA LEU A 36 -8.71 -1.52 -7.35
C LEU A 36 -8.83 -0.25 -6.50
N ASP A 37 -7.70 0.38 -6.20
CA ASP A 37 -7.59 1.57 -5.35
C ASP A 37 -7.33 2.85 -6.19
N ILE A 38 -7.52 2.76 -7.51
CA ILE A 38 -7.26 3.83 -8.48
C ILE A 38 -8.57 4.21 -9.19
N PHE A 39 -8.84 5.50 -9.27
CA PHE A 39 -9.80 6.08 -10.21
C PHE A 39 -9.04 6.59 -11.43
N LEU A 40 -9.37 6.00 -12.58
CA LEU A 40 -8.84 6.39 -13.88
C LEU A 40 -9.87 7.29 -14.57
N SER A 41 -9.44 8.41 -15.12
CA SER A 41 -10.28 9.25 -15.96
C SER A 41 -9.51 9.85 -17.12
N ILE A 42 -10.23 10.23 -18.18
CA ILE A 42 -9.66 10.91 -19.33
C ILE A 42 -9.90 12.40 -19.18
N ASP A 43 -8.83 13.18 -19.24
CA ASP A 43 -8.92 14.62 -19.36
C ASP A 43 -9.35 15.01 -20.77
N LEU A 44 -10.61 15.44 -20.93
CA LEU A 44 -11.13 15.77 -22.26
C LEU A 44 -10.35 16.89 -22.99
N PRO A 45 -9.86 17.96 -22.32
CA PRO A 45 -9.09 19.00 -23.00
C PRO A 45 -7.71 18.55 -23.50
N SER A 46 -6.99 17.74 -22.71
CA SER A 46 -5.61 17.32 -23.03
C SER A 46 -5.50 15.91 -23.63
N HIS A 47 -6.60 15.15 -23.66
CA HIS A 47 -6.66 13.73 -23.99
C HIS A 47 -5.63 12.88 -23.24
N SER A 48 -5.32 13.26 -21.99
CA SER A 48 -4.40 12.54 -21.12
C SER A 48 -5.13 11.69 -20.09
N LEU A 49 -4.49 10.59 -19.66
CA LEU A 49 -4.99 9.74 -18.59
C LEU A 49 -4.66 10.39 -17.23
N ILE A 50 -5.69 10.62 -16.43
CA ILE A 50 -5.61 11.09 -15.06
C ILE A 50 -5.80 9.91 -14.12
N THR A 51 -4.97 9.83 -13.09
CA THR A 51 -5.12 8.88 -12.00
C THR A 51 -5.36 9.64 -10.70
N SER A 52 -6.23 9.11 -9.86
CA SER A 52 -6.43 9.58 -8.48
C SER A 52 -6.80 8.39 -7.61
N VAL A 53 -6.80 8.57 -6.28
CA VAL A 53 -7.11 7.45 -5.38
C VAL A 53 -8.61 7.20 -5.35
N PHE A 54 -9.00 5.93 -5.41
CA PHE A 54 -10.37 5.47 -5.21
C PHE A 54 -10.45 4.70 -3.89
N PHE A 55 -11.23 5.22 -2.94
CA PHE A 55 -11.55 4.47 -1.72
C PHE A 55 -12.80 3.64 -1.97
N LYS A 56 -12.67 2.31 -1.82
CA LYS A 56 -13.81 1.41 -1.98
C LYS A 56 -14.88 1.78 -0.94
N PRO A 57 -16.18 1.80 -1.30
CA PRO A 57 -17.25 2.08 -0.34
C PRO A 57 -17.28 1.12 0.87
N THR A 58 -16.71 -0.07 0.72
CA THR A 58 -16.58 -1.08 1.78
C THR A 58 -15.33 -0.90 2.64
N ASP A 59 -14.39 -0.04 2.26
CA ASP A 59 -13.21 0.24 3.07
C ASP A 59 -13.62 1.05 4.30
N SER A 60 -13.53 0.42 5.46
CA SER A 60 -13.87 1.03 6.74
C SER A 60 -12.71 1.87 7.32
N HIS A 61 -11.59 1.99 6.59
CA HIS A 61 -10.38 2.72 6.96
C HIS A 61 -9.93 2.41 8.40
N LEU A 62 -9.90 1.12 8.73
CA LEU A 62 -9.63 0.62 10.08
C LEU A 62 -8.14 0.65 10.42
N TYR A 63 -7.51 1.82 10.37
CA TYR A 63 -6.15 1.98 10.87
C TYR A 63 -6.10 1.66 12.38
N PHE A 64 -4.98 1.08 12.81
CA PHE A 64 -4.74 0.79 14.23
C PHE A 64 -4.86 2.06 15.06
N ASN A 65 -5.43 1.98 16.27
CA ASN A 65 -5.42 3.11 17.18
C ASN A 65 -3.97 3.43 17.59
N PHE A 66 -3.62 4.72 17.69
CA PHE A 66 -2.26 5.13 18.05
C PHE A 66 -1.84 4.63 19.45
N SER A 67 -2.79 4.44 20.36
CA SER A 67 -2.56 3.89 21.71
C SER A 67 -2.57 2.35 21.77
N SER A 68 -2.73 1.65 20.65
CA SER A 68 -2.71 0.19 20.63
C SER A 68 -1.32 -0.38 20.97
N SER A 69 -1.26 -1.65 21.35
CA SER A 69 -0.04 -2.37 21.77
C SER A 69 0.98 -2.64 20.66
N HIS A 70 0.78 -2.08 19.45
CA HIS A 70 1.73 -2.19 18.36
C HIS A 70 3.00 -1.36 18.63
N PRO A 71 4.16 -1.76 18.07
CA PRO A 71 5.38 -0.99 18.18
C PRO A 71 5.21 0.46 17.70
N CYS A 72 5.85 1.39 18.41
CA CYS A 72 5.72 2.82 18.11
C CYS A 72 6.19 3.17 16.70
N HIS A 73 7.29 2.56 16.23
CA HIS A 73 7.82 2.81 14.90
C HIS A 73 6.83 2.41 13.80
N THR A 74 6.17 1.24 13.95
CA THR A 74 5.15 0.75 13.02
C THR A 74 4.00 1.73 12.89
N LYS A 75 3.40 2.12 14.02
CA LYS A 75 2.28 3.08 14.02
C LYS A 75 2.69 4.36 13.33
N ARG A 76 3.85 4.93 13.71
CA ARG A 76 4.35 6.20 13.14
C ARG A 76 4.64 6.14 11.64
N ALA A 77 4.99 4.97 11.11
CA ALA A 77 5.28 4.79 9.70
C ALA A 77 4.02 4.70 8.82
N ILE A 78 2.89 4.24 9.37
CA ILE A 78 1.65 4.05 8.60
C ILE A 78 1.19 5.34 7.88
N PRO A 79 1.08 6.51 8.56
CA PRO A 79 0.66 7.74 7.87
C PRO A 79 1.60 8.10 6.72
N TYR A 80 2.92 8.01 6.94
CA TYR A 80 3.91 8.30 5.91
C TYR A 80 3.71 7.45 4.65
N PHE A 81 3.60 6.13 4.80
CA PHE A 81 3.39 5.25 3.65
C PHE A 81 2.06 5.48 2.95
N GLN A 82 0.99 5.78 3.69
CA GLN A 82 -0.30 6.05 3.09
C GLN A 82 -0.29 7.37 2.30
N PHE A 83 0.35 8.42 2.80
CA PHE A 83 0.50 9.67 2.04
C PHE A 83 1.43 9.54 0.83
N LEU A 84 2.49 8.73 0.93
CA LEU A 84 3.32 8.38 -0.22
C LEU A 84 2.55 7.63 -1.29
N TYR A 85 1.70 6.69 -0.88
CA TYR A 85 0.85 5.96 -1.79
C TYR A 85 -0.09 6.92 -2.53
N LEU A 86 -0.76 7.83 -1.79
CA LEU A 86 -1.60 8.87 -2.40
C LEU A 86 -0.81 9.74 -3.40
N SER A 87 0.45 10.09 -3.11
CA SER A 87 1.24 10.96 -4.00
C SER A 87 1.67 10.26 -5.28
N HIS A 88 1.92 8.95 -5.22
CA HIS A 88 2.23 8.15 -6.40
C HIS A 88 1.00 7.84 -7.26
N LEU A 89 -0.18 7.68 -6.65
CA LEU A 89 -1.40 7.37 -7.41
C LEU A 89 -2.01 8.60 -8.08
N CYS A 90 -1.81 9.80 -7.55
CA CYS A 90 -2.39 11.01 -8.11
C CYS A 90 -1.49 11.58 -9.21
N SER A 91 -1.97 11.62 -10.46
CA SER A 91 -1.19 12.19 -11.57
C SER A 91 -1.24 13.72 -11.65
N ARG A 92 -2.14 14.37 -10.89
CA ARG A 92 -2.26 15.83 -10.81
C ARG A 92 -2.25 16.30 -9.37
N ASP A 93 -1.49 17.36 -9.11
CA ASP A 93 -1.39 18.00 -7.79
C ASP A 93 -2.73 18.52 -7.28
N GLN A 94 -3.65 18.91 -8.16
CA GLN A 94 -4.98 19.40 -7.76
C GLN A 94 -5.82 18.34 -7.03
N HIS A 95 -5.69 17.06 -7.40
CA HIS A 95 -6.36 15.95 -6.68
C HIS A 95 -5.67 15.59 -5.36
N PHE A 96 -4.39 15.96 -5.25
CA PHE A 96 -3.58 15.73 -4.06
C PHE A 96 -3.80 16.77 -2.94
N GLN A 97 -4.69 17.76 -3.11
CA GLN A 97 -5.01 18.69 -2.02
C GLN A 97 -6.12 18.18 -1.08
N ILE A 98 -7.10 17.45 -1.62
CA ILE A 98 -8.30 17.03 -0.86
C ILE A 98 -8.09 15.67 -0.21
N GLN A 99 -7.53 14.70 -0.95
CA GLN A 99 -7.43 13.32 -0.48
C GLN A 99 -6.51 13.16 0.75
N PRO A 100 -5.34 13.83 0.83
CA PRO A 100 -4.52 13.76 2.03
C PRO A 100 -5.18 14.39 3.26
N GLN A 101 -6.00 15.43 3.09
CA GLN A 101 -6.73 16.05 4.21
C GLN A 101 -7.80 15.10 4.75
N TYR A 102 -8.57 14.44 3.87
CA TYR A 102 -9.53 13.41 4.26
C TYR A 102 -8.84 12.26 5.02
N LEU A 103 -7.73 11.76 4.49
CA LEU A 103 -6.95 10.70 5.14
C LEU A 103 -6.36 11.15 6.49
N ALA A 104 -5.90 12.40 6.62
CA ALA A 104 -5.46 12.95 7.89
C ALA A 104 -6.57 12.97 8.94
N CYS A 105 -7.81 13.30 8.54
CA CYS A 105 -8.97 13.23 9.43
C CYS A 105 -9.21 11.80 9.95
N LEU A 106 -9.06 10.78 9.10
CA LEU A 106 -9.16 9.38 9.53
C LEU A 106 -8.08 9.02 10.55
N PHE A 107 -6.84 9.44 10.34
CA PHE A 107 -5.76 9.23 11.31
C PHE A 107 -6.01 9.96 12.63
N MET A 108 -6.49 11.20 12.60
CA MET A 108 -6.82 11.95 13.81
C MET A 108 -7.94 11.25 14.60
N HIS A 109 -8.96 10.71 13.92
CA HIS A 109 -10.00 9.89 14.56
C HIS A 109 -9.42 8.65 15.27
N ARG A 110 -8.31 8.10 14.76
CA ARG A 110 -7.54 6.99 15.35
C ARG A 110 -6.49 7.43 16.39
N ARG A 111 -6.57 8.68 16.85
CA ARG A 111 -5.69 9.31 17.84
C ARG A 111 -4.24 9.47 17.42
N TYR A 112 -3.97 9.47 16.12
CA TYR A 112 -2.66 9.89 15.65
C TYR A 112 -2.44 11.39 15.91
N PRO A 113 -1.24 11.80 16.35
CA PRO A 113 -0.93 13.21 16.52
C PRO A 113 -1.09 13.97 15.20
N SER A 114 -1.76 15.13 15.23
CA SER A 114 -1.95 15.97 14.03
C SER A 114 -0.62 16.40 13.41
N THR A 115 0.38 16.68 14.24
CA THR A 115 1.74 17.01 13.81
C THR A 115 2.38 15.88 12.99
N LEU A 116 2.19 14.62 13.42
CA LEU A 116 2.70 13.46 12.69
C LEU A 116 2.04 13.34 11.31
N ALA A 117 0.72 13.49 11.23
CA ALA A 117 0.00 13.45 9.96
C ALA A 117 0.44 14.58 9.02
N GLN A 118 0.56 15.81 9.54
CA GLN A 118 0.97 16.96 8.75
C GLN A 118 2.41 16.84 8.25
N THR A 119 3.35 16.41 9.09
CA THR A 119 4.73 16.15 8.69
C THR A 119 4.78 15.07 7.61
N ALA A 120 3.99 14.02 7.73
CA ALA A 120 3.93 12.95 6.74
C ALA A 120 3.39 13.44 5.38
N ILE A 121 2.36 14.29 5.38
CA ILE A 121 1.85 14.97 4.17
C ILE A 121 2.95 15.83 3.53
N THR A 122 3.64 16.66 4.31
CA THR A 122 4.72 17.52 3.81
C THR A 122 5.84 16.69 3.18
N HIS A 123 6.25 15.58 3.81
CA HIS A 123 7.25 14.69 3.23
C HIS A 123 6.77 14.03 1.94
N ALA A 124 5.50 13.59 1.88
CA ALA A 124 4.95 12.98 0.67
C ALA A 124 4.89 13.98 -0.50
N HIS A 125 4.56 15.25 -0.24
CA HIS A 125 4.61 16.33 -1.25
C HIS A 125 6.02 16.58 -1.81
N GLN A 126 7.05 16.41 -1.00
CA GLN A 126 8.44 16.67 -1.41
C GLN A 126 9.01 15.56 -2.30
N ILE A 127 8.40 14.37 -2.28
CA ILE A 127 8.85 13.23 -3.07
C ILE A 127 8.17 13.31 -4.42
N ASN A 128 8.89 13.83 -5.41
CA ASN A 128 8.43 13.84 -6.80
C ASN A 128 8.29 12.39 -7.31
N PRO A 129 7.11 11.97 -7.80
CA PRO A 129 6.91 10.63 -8.36
C PRO A 129 7.90 10.32 -9.49
N THR A 130 8.22 11.32 -10.32
CA THR A 130 9.09 11.21 -11.50
C THR A 130 10.55 10.89 -11.16
N THR A 131 11.05 11.31 -9.99
CA THR A 131 12.43 11.00 -9.57
C THR A 131 12.57 9.63 -8.92
N THR A 132 11.48 9.08 -8.38
CA THR A 132 11.48 7.82 -7.61
C THR A 132 11.31 6.59 -8.52
N LEU A 133 10.64 6.74 -9.67
CA LEU A 133 10.39 5.67 -10.64
C LEU A 133 11.54 5.45 -11.64
N SER A 134 12.67 6.16 -11.48
CA SER A 134 13.86 5.89 -12.28
C SER A 134 14.41 4.52 -11.92
N PRO A 135 14.59 3.59 -12.89
CA PRO A 135 15.29 2.35 -12.64
C PRO A 135 16.70 2.69 -12.12
N SER A 136 16.98 2.34 -10.88
CA SER A 136 18.33 2.46 -10.33
C SER A 136 19.26 1.62 -11.19
N SER A 137 20.37 2.21 -11.65
CA SER A 137 21.46 1.47 -12.31
C SER A 137 22.18 0.61 -11.27
N HIS A 138 21.50 -0.39 -10.74
CA HIS A 138 22.08 -1.31 -9.78
C HIS A 138 22.90 -2.31 -10.58
N GLN A 139 24.23 -2.25 -10.47
CA GLN A 139 25.08 -3.37 -10.85
C GLN A 139 24.64 -4.55 -9.98
N SER A 140 24.03 -5.56 -10.59
CA SER A 140 23.65 -6.77 -9.87
C SER A 140 24.93 -7.38 -9.27
N PRO A 141 25.03 -7.56 -7.94
CA PRO A 141 26.11 -8.38 -7.40
C PRO A 141 25.94 -9.78 -8.00
N ASN A 142 27.04 -10.36 -8.53
CA ASN A 142 27.09 -11.69 -9.16
C ASN A 142 26.78 -12.87 -8.19
N HIS A 143 26.16 -12.60 -7.04
CA HIS A 143 25.90 -13.58 -6.02
C HIS A 143 24.42 -13.57 -5.64
N ILE A 144 23.76 -14.70 -5.85
CA ILE A 144 22.40 -14.97 -5.36
C ILE A 144 22.52 -15.23 -3.85
N PRO A 145 21.93 -14.39 -2.97
CA PRO A 145 21.94 -14.69 -1.54
C PRO A 145 21.02 -15.87 -1.27
N PHE A 146 21.58 -16.99 -0.81
CA PHE A 146 20.81 -18.10 -0.27
C PHE A 146 20.21 -17.70 1.09
N PRO A 147 18.93 -18.03 1.37
CA PRO A 147 18.37 -17.86 2.70
C PRO A 147 19.10 -18.79 3.68
N SER A 148 19.83 -18.23 4.65
CA SER A 148 20.43 -19.02 5.72
C SER A 148 19.32 -19.50 6.65
N LEU A 149 19.04 -20.81 6.61
CA LEU A 149 18.27 -21.48 7.67
C LEU A 149 19.12 -21.43 8.95
N HIS A 150 18.57 -20.81 9.98
CA HIS A 150 19.17 -20.72 11.30
C HIS A 150 19.49 -22.13 11.84
N PRO A 151 20.65 -22.39 12.47
CA PRO A 151 20.93 -23.69 13.04
C PRO A 151 20.05 -23.95 14.28
N THR A 152 19.48 -25.15 14.35
CA THR A 152 18.82 -25.72 15.53
C THR A 152 19.82 -25.92 16.69
N PRO A 153 19.37 -25.84 17.96
CA PRO A 153 20.26 -25.89 19.11
C PRO A 153 20.66 -27.33 19.42
N SER A 154 21.95 -27.57 19.66
CA SER A 154 22.40 -28.83 20.27
C SER A 154 23.52 -28.61 21.26
N SER A 155 23.30 -29.25 22.41
CA SER A 155 24.21 -29.58 23.52
C SER A 155 24.54 -28.50 24.56
N GLU A 156 24.28 -28.92 25.80
CA GLU A 156 24.43 -28.22 27.06
C GLU A 156 25.91 -27.92 27.41
N ASP A 157 26.05 -26.86 28.19
CA ASP A 157 27.23 -26.31 28.85
C ASP A 157 27.90 -27.34 29.79
N PRO A 158 29.23 -27.25 30.02
CA PRO A 158 29.61 -27.10 31.43
C PRO A 158 30.90 -26.28 31.61
N THR A 159 30.82 -24.96 31.66
CA THR A 159 31.68 -24.16 32.56
C THR A 159 30.98 -22.85 32.89
N GLY A 160 30.37 -22.80 34.08
CA GLY A 160 29.68 -21.63 34.58
C GLY A 160 30.59 -20.42 34.77
N LEU A 161 30.44 -19.43 33.89
CA LEU A 161 30.62 -18.00 34.20
C LEU A 161 29.87 -17.16 33.14
N PRO A 162 28.99 -16.21 33.50
CA PRO A 162 28.30 -15.41 32.51
C PRO A 162 29.25 -14.39 31.86
N SER A 163 29.50 -14.57 30.56
CA SER A 163 30.17 -13.56 29.73
C SER A 163 29.22 -12.37 29.46
N PRO A 164 29.70 -11.12 29.47
CA PRO A 164 28.85 -9.97 29.15
C PRO A 164 28.42 -10.01 27.67
N PRO A 165 27.18 -9.58 27.32
CA PRO A 165 26.71 -9.66 25.96
C PRO A 165 27.56 -8.78 25.03
N ALA A 166 28.19 -9.43 24.06
CA ALA A 166 28.88 -8.78 22.96
C ALA A 166 27.91 -7.87 22.19
N ARG A 167 28.29 -6.60 22.07
CA ARG A 167 27.60 -5.57 21.31
C ARG A 167 27.64 -5.95 19.83
N SER A 168 26.60 -6.60 19.30
CA SER A 168 26.54 -6.91 17.87
C SER A 168 26.19 -5.65 17.08
N HIS A 169 27.10 -5.29 16.17
CA HIS A 169 26.92 -4.23 15.21
C HIS A 169 25.96 -4.67 14.10
N GLY A 170 24.95 -3.83 13.84
CA GLY A 170 24.45 -3.60 12.48
C GLY A 170 23.48 -4.63 11.91
N THR A 171 22.33 -4.85 12.55
CA THR A 171 21.15 -5.36 11.83
C THR A 171 20.65 -4.23 10.92
N ARG A 172 20.76 -4.41 9.60
CA ARG A 172 20.34 -3.40 8.63
C ARG A 172 18.81 -3.30 8.63
N ILE A 173 18.33 -2.09 8.88
CA ILE A 173 16.91 -1.68 8.92
C ILE A 173 16.12 -2.07 7.65
N LEU A 174 16.82 -2.46 6.56
CA LEU A 174 16.22 -2.84 5.29
C LEU A 174 15.51 -4.20 5.30
N ASP A 175 15.87 -5.11 6.20
CA ASP A 175 15.27 -6.45 6.23
C ASP A 175 13.83 -6.44 6.76
N TYR A 176 13.48 -5.44 7.60
CA TYR A 176 12.11 -5.23 8.05
C TYR A 176 11.19 -4.67 6.96
N PHE A 177 11.73 -3.93 5.98
CA PHE A 177 10.91 -3.32 4.91
C PHE A 177 10.36 -4.36 3.93
N SER A 178 11.07 -5.47 3.70
CA SER A 178 10.57 -6.56 2.83
C SER A 178 9.46 -7.36 3.49
N VAL A 179 9.60 -7.67 4.79
CA VAL A 179 8.60 -8.44 5.55
C VAL A 179 7.31 -7.63 5.76
N PHE A 180 7.40 -6.31 5.97
CA PHE A 180 6.20 -5.48 6.20
C PHE A 180 5.40 -5.18 4.92
N PHE A 181 6.08 -5.09 3.76
CA PHE A 181 5.41 -4.97 2.46
C PHE A 181 4.66 -6.27 2.10
N TYR A 182 5.23 -7.43 2.43
CA TYR A 182 4.54 -8.72 2.31
C TYR A 182 3.36 -8.85 3.27
N LEU A 183 3.49 -8.42 4.53
CA LEU A 183 2.41 -8.56 5.53
C LEU A 183 1.18 -7.70 5.21
N ILE A 184 1.36 -6.52 4.62
CA ILE A 184 0.25 -5.65 4.21
C ILE A 184 -0.46 -6.21 2.95
N ILE A 185 0.26 -6.90 2.06
CA ILE A 185 -0.31 -7.52 0.86
C ILE A 185 -0.95 -8.89 1.16
N GLU A 186 -0.38 -9.71 2.06
CA GLU A 186 -0.96 -11.02 2.43
C GLU A 186 -2.17 -10.93 3.36
N SER A 187 -2.30 -9.86 4.16
CA SER A 187 -3.46 -9.72 5.07
C SER A 187 -4.80 -9.45 4.37
N SER A 188 -4.81 -9.35 3.02
CA SER A 188 -6.01 -9.21 2.20
C SER A 188 -6.43 -10.50 1.47
N TRP A 189 -5.76 -11.64 1.71
CA TRP A 189 -6.22 -12.95 1.25
C TRP A 189 -6.76 -13.76 2.44
N ILE A 190 -7.96 -13.40 2.87
CA ILE A 190 -8.83 -14.34 3.60
C ILE A 190 -9.73 -14.98 2.55
N HIS A 191 -9.58 -16.30 2.44
CA HIS A 191 -10.32 -17.23 1.60
C HIS A 191 -11.75 -16.82 1.22
N PHE A 192 -11.98 -16.72 -0.08
CA PHE A 192 -13.14 -17.28 -0.76
C PHE A 192 -12.70 -17.87 -2.10
#